data_AF-A0A8T2JNV1-F1
#
_entry.id   AF-A0A8T2JNV1-F1
#
_cell.length_a   1.000
_cell.length_b   1.000
_cell.length_c   1.000
_cell.angle_alpha   90.00
_cell.angle_beta   90.00
_cell.angle_gamma   90.00
#
_symmetry.space_group_name_H-M   'P 1'
#
loop_
_entity.id
_entity.type
_entity.pdbx_description
1 polymer ?
#
loop_
_entity_poly.entity_id
_entity_poly.type
_entity_poly.pdbx_seq_one_letter_code
_entity_poly.pdbx_strand_id
1 'polypeptide(L)'
;MVLLQCLFKVPESGSGSECRGNEGINVPCTLCYNNTVRLSGTLPPPPPAAKKGPTKSGPVTWKSLAITVALGGALMGGMKLLKKEKEDKLEKERKRSLGKPLLGGPFSLIDQNGQLKTDKDYHGQWVLLYFGFTHCPDICPEEIEKMMLVVDEIDKIPTLPNLTPLFITIDPERDDKEAVARYVKEFSPKLNGLTGSSEQIENVAKAYR
;
A
#
# COMPACT_ATOMS: atom_id res chain seq x y z
N MET A 1 16.00 10.48 -9.55
CA MET A 1 15.40 9.12 -9.55
C MET A 1 15.98 8.33 -8.38
N VAL A 2 15.61 8.70 -7.15
CA VAL A 2 15.93 7.94 -5.92
C VAL A 2 14.75 8.18 -4.98
N LEU A 3 13.82 7.23 -4.94
CA LEU A 3 12.70 7.23 -4.00
C LEU A 3 12.26 5.78 -3.82
N LEU A 4 13.17 4.98 -3.25
CA LEU A 4 12.84 3.65 -2.76
C LEU A 4 12.51 3.81 -1.27
N GLN A 5 11.24 4.10 -0.98
CA GLN A 5 10.69 3.83 0.34
C GLN A 5 10.43 2.34 0.40
N CYS A 6 11.37 1.63 1.00
CA CYS A 6 11.36 0.19 1.11
C CYS A 6 10.90 -0.18 2.51
N LEU A 7 9.60 -0.48 2.67
CA LEU A 7 9.08 -1.08 3.90
C LEU A 7 9.38 -2.57 3.87
N PHE A 8 10.36 -3.01 4.65
CA PHE A 8 10.71 -4.43 4.75
C PHE A 8 10.75 -4.89 6.20
N LYS A 9 10.24 -6.10 6.44
CA LYS A 9 10.58 -6.86 7.63
C LYS A 9 11.92 -7.52 7.37
N VAL A 10 12.96 -7.20 8.16
CA VAL A 10 14.26 -7.87 8.04
C VAL A 10 14.10 -9.30 8.60
N PRO A 11 14.27 -10.36 7.78
CA PRO A 11 13.96 -11.73 8.19
C PRO A 11 15.06 -12.29 9.08
N GLU A 12 14.76 -12.67 10.33
CA GLU A 12 15.69 -13.48 11.16
C GLU A 12 16.20 -14.69 10.37
N SER A 13 17.51 -14.93 10.47
CA SER A 13 18.26 -15.89 9.66
C SER A 13 17.48 -17.18 9.34
N GLY A 14 17.24 -17.42 8.05
CA GLY A 14 16.87 -18.74 7.55
C GLY A 14 15.40 -19.13 7.66
N SER A 15 14.45 -18.29 7.25
CA SER A 15 13.18 -18.78 6.67
C SER A 15 12.49 -17.67 5.90
N GLY A 16 11.89 -18.04 4.76
CA GLY A 16 11.26 -17.10 3.84
C GLY A 16 10.19 -16.24 4.52
N SER A 17 10.21 -14.94 4.23
CA SER A 17 9.22 -13.97 4.69
C SER A 17 7.81 -14.36 4.21
N GLU A 18 7.00 -14.86 5.12
CA GLU A 18 5.57 -15.12 4.94
C GLU A 18 4.78 -13.87 5.37
N CYS A 19 4.23 -13.14 4.40
CA CYS A 19 3.25 -12.10 4.67
C CYS A 19 1.90 -12.76 5.00
N ARG A 20 1.60 -12.97 6.28
CA ARG A 20 0.22 -13.22 6.72
C ARG A 20 -0.57 -11.90 6.64
N GLY A 21 -1.28 -11.71 5.55
CA GLY A 21 -2.40 -10.79 5.50
C GLY A 21 -3.56 -11.40 6.28
N ASN A 22 -3.82 -10.88 7.48
CA ASN A 22 -5.01 -11.26 8.20
C ASN A 22 -6.22 -10.57 7.54
N GLU A 23 -7.21 -11.42 7.29
CA GLU A 23 -8.59 -11.24 6.85
C GLU A 23 -9.17 -9.82 6.74
N GLY A 24 -9.94 -9.66 5.67
CA GLY A 24 -10.39 -8.39 5.16
C GLY A 24 -11.49 -7.73 5.97
N ILE A 25 -11.40 -6.41 6.05
CA ILE A 25 -12.54 -5.53 6.20
C ILE A 25 -12.38 -4.43 5.15
N ASN A 26 -13.27 -4.46 4.17
CA ASN A 26 -13.38 -3.46 3.13
C ASN A 26 -14.12 -2.27 3.74
N VAL A 27 -13.39 -1.20 4.08
CA VAL A 27 -14.00 0.07 4.50
C VAL A 27 -13.86 1.07 3.34
N PRO A 28 -14.96 1.48 2.69
CA PRO A 28 -14.91 2.61 1.78
C PRO A 28 -14.92 3.92 2.57
N CYS A 29 -13.88 4.73 2.38
CA CYS A 29 -13.89 6.15 2.74
C CYS A 29 -14.89 6.90 1.83
N THR A 30 -16.09 7.18 2.33
CA THR A 30 -16.83 8.41 1.96
C THR A 30 -17.73 8.85 3.13
N LEU A 31 -17.17 9.67 4.00
CA LEU A 31 -17.89 10.77 4.69
C LEU A 31 -18.06 11.89 3.63
N CYS A 32 -19.07 12.76 3.60
CA CYS A 32 -19.84 13.36 4.69
C CYS A 32 -21.06 14.13 4.12
N TYR A 33 -22.13 14.15 4.90
CA TYR A 33 -22.96 15.33 5.20
C TYR A 33 -24.09 15.76 4.25
N ASN A 34 -25.30 15.61 4.81
CA ASN A 34 -26.56 16.25 4.50
C ASN A 34 -26.44 17.70 3.99
N ASN A 35 -27.24 18.03 2.98
CA ASN A 35 -27.85 19.35 2.98
C ASN A 35 -29.31 19.29 2.52
N THR A 36 -30.15 19.79 3.41
CA THR A 36 -31.59 19.98 3.29
C THR A 36 -31.88 21.20 2.41
N VAL A 37 -32.67 21.02 1.36
CA VAL A 37 -33.49 22.11 0.81
C VAL A 37 -34.90 21.57 0.60
N ARG A 38 -35.84 22.09 1.39
CA ARG A 38 -37.28 21.84 1.28
C ARG A 38 -37.87 22.66 0.15
N LEU A 39 -38.69 21.97 -0.65
CA LEU A 39 -39.96 22.35 -1.30
C LEU A 39 -40.11 23.77 -1.90
N SER A 40 -40.47 23.81 -3.19
CA SER A 40 -41.81 24.26 -3.54
C SER A 40 -42.22 23.73 -4.91
N GLY A 41 -43.41 23.13 -4.98
CA GLY A 41 -43.95 22.50 -6.17
C GLY A 41 -45.18 21.68 -5.82
N THR A 42 -46.27 22.38 -5.51
CA THR A 42 -47.62 21.83 -5.36
C THR A 42 -48.00 21.01 -6.58
N LEU A 43 -48.33 19.72 -6.38
CA LEU A 43 -49.07 18.93 -7.36
C LEU A 43 -50.40 18.42 -6.77
N PRO A 44 -51.46 18.39 -7.60
CA PRO A 44 -52.85 18.20 -7.18
C PRO A 44 -53.16 16.76 -6.69
N PRO A 45 -54.30 16.57 -5.98
CA PRO A 45 -54.68 15.29 -5.43
C PRO A 45 -54.92 14.23 -6.53
N PRO A 46 -54.59 12.95 -6.25
CA PRO A 46 -54.77 11.87 -7.22
C PRO A 46 -56.26 11.59 -7.49
N PRO A 47 -56.66 11.32 -8.75
CA PRO A 47 -58.01 10.89 -9.09
C PRO A 47 -58.32 9.49 -8.55
N PRO A 48 -59.62 9.14 -8.40
CA PRO A 48 -60.06 7.95 -7.70
C PRO A 48 -59.67 6.65 -8.44
N ALA A 49 -59.50 5.59 -7.65
CA ALA A 49 -59.08 4.26 -8.04
C ALA A 49 -59.74 3.76 -9.35
N ALA A 50 -58.94 3.70 -10.41
CA ALA A 50 -59.31 3.04 -11.65
C ALA A 50 -59.30 1.52 -11.43
N LYS A 51 -60.48 0.91 -11.60
CA LYS A 51 -60.68 -0.54 -11.57
C LYS A 51 -59.75 -1.20 -12.60
N LYS A 52 -58.91 -2.14 -12.16
CA LYS A 52 -58.11 -2.99 -13.06
C LYS A 52 -59.06 -3.91 -13.85
N GLY A 53 -59.39 -3.51 -15.08
CA GLY A 53 -59.92 -4.41 -16.10
C GLY A 53 -58.85 -5.45 -16.50
N PRO A 54 -59.24 -6.58 -17.11
CA PRO A 54 -58.32 -7.67 -17.38
C PRO A 54 -57.30 -7.24 -18.43
N THR A 55 -56.02 -7.25 -18.06
CA THR A 55 -54.91 -7.01 -18.97
C THR A 55 -54.90 -8.09 -20.04
N LYS A 56 -55.25 -7.73 -21.27
CA LYS A 56 -55.09 -8.58 -22.45
C LYS A 56 -53.60 -8.92 -22.60
N SER A 57 -53.30 -10.21 -22.61
CA SER A 57 -51.96 -10.78 -22.79
C SER A 57 -51.41 -10.42 -24.18
N GLY A 58 -50.27 -9.71 -24.22
CA GLY A 58 -49.48 -9.56 -25.44
C GLY A 58 -48.92 -10.91 -25.92
N PRO A 59 -48.35 -10.98 -27.14
CA PRO A 59 -48.00 -12.21 -27.84
C PRO A 59 -46.83 -13.00 -27.22
N VAL A 60 -46.36 -12.59 -26.03
CA VAL A 60 -45.26 -13.25 -25.31
C VAL A 60 -45.87 -14.17 -24.26
N THR A 61 -46.00 -15.44 -24.62
CA THR A 61 -46.45 -16.50 -23.70
C THR A 61 -45.49 -16.58 -22.52
N TRP A 62 -46.02 -16.66 -21.29
CA TRP A 62 -45.22 -16.75 -20.05
C TRP A 62 -44.17 -17.88 -20.08
N LYS A 63 -44.49 -18.96 -20.80
CA LYS A 63 -43.58 -20.07 -21.06
C LYS A 63 -42.34 -19.65 -21.85
N SER A 64 -42.51 -18.81 -22.87
CA SER A 64 -41.42 -18.29 -23.69
C SER A 64 -40.47 -17.42 -22.87
N LEU A 65 -41.01 -16.59 -21.97
CA LEU A 65 -40.21 -15.75 -21.08
C LEU A 65 -39.39 -16.58 -20.08
N ALA A 66 -39.99 -17.62 -19.50
CA ALA A 66 -39.27 -18.54 -18.62
C ALA A 66 -38.12 -19.27 -19.34
N ILE A 67 -38.33 -19.68 -20.60
CA ILE A 67 -37.30 -20.33 -21.42
C ILE A 67 -36.14 -19.36 -21.72
N THR A 68 -36.44 -18.12 -22.12
CA THR A 68 -35.41 -17.12 -22.41
C THR A 68 -34.58 -16.78 -21.16
N VAL A 69 -35.20 -16.66 -19.99
CA VAL A 69 -34.49 -16.42 -18.72
C VAL A 69 -33.62 -17.61 -18.33
N ALA A 70 -34.10 -18.84 -18.51
CA ALA A 70 -33.32 -20.04 -18.22
C ALA A 70 -32.08 -20.15 -19.13
N LEU A 71 -32.25 -19.94 -20.45
CA LEU A 71 -31.15 -19.94 -21.41
C LEU A 71 -30.15 -18.80 -21.13
N GLY A 72 -30.65 -17.60 -20.84
CA GLY A 72 -29.81 -16.45 -20.48
C GLY A 72 -29.03 -16.67 -19.19
N GLY A 73 -29.67 -17.23 -18.15
CA GLY A 73 -29.04 -17.56 -16.88
C GLY A 73 -27.98 -18.64 -17.01
N ALA A 74 -28.25 -19.69 -17.80
CA ALA A 74 -27.27 -20.75 -18.09
C ALA A 74 -26.06 -20.22 -18.85
N LEU A 75 -26.28 -19.41 -19.90
CA LEU A 75 -25.22 -18.77 -20.66
C LEU A 75 -24.38 -17.84 -19.77
N MET A 76 -25.03 -16.99 -18.96
CA MET A 76 -24.36 -16.02 -18.09
C MET A 76 -23.61 -16.69 -16.93
N GLY A 77 -24.15 -17.79 -16.39
CA GLY A 77 -23.47 -18.65 -15.42
C GLY A 77 -22.22 -19.32 -16.02
N GLY A 78 -22.36 -19.90 -17.22
CA GLY A 78 -21.23 -20.48 -17.97
C GLY A 78 -20.15 -19.45 -18.29
N MET A 79 -20.53 -18.27 -18.76
CA MET A 79 -19.60 -17.16 -19.02
C MET A 79 -18.91 -16.68 -17.73
N LYS A 80 -19.60 -16.61 -16.59
CA LYS A 80 -18.98 -16.24 -15.30
C LYS A 80 -17.95 -17.27 -14.83
N LEU A 81 -18.24 -18.56 -14.98
CA LEU A 81 -17.29 -19.63 -14.62
C LEU A 81 -16.04 -19.58 -15.50
N LEU A 82 -16.20 -19.49 -16.82
CA LEU A 82 -15.09 -19.38 -17.76
C LEU A 82 -14.27 -18.10 -17.59
N LYS A 83 -14.93 -16.97 -17.28
CA LYS A 83 -14.26 -15.69 -17.04
C LYS A 83 -13.45 -15.72 -15.74
N LYS A 84 -13.98 -16.33 -14.67
CA LYS A 84 -13.26 -16.49 -13.41
C LYS A 84 -11.96 -17.29 -13.58
N GLU A 85 -12.01 -18.39 -14.32
CA GLU A 85 -10.79 -19.17 -14.61
C GLU A 85 -9.77 -18.38 -15.45
N LYS A 86 -10.22 -17.53 -16.38
CA LYS A 86 -9.35 -16.63 -17.15
C LYS A 86 -8.75 -15.53 -16.28
N GLU A 87 -9.54 -14.93 -15.40
CA GLU A 87 -9.10 -13.89 -14.46
C GLU A 87 -8.07 -14.46 -13.47
N ASP A 88 -8.30 -15.66 -12.93
CA ASP A 88 -7.35 -16.35 -12.03
C ASP A 88 -6.04 -16.71 -12.76
N LYS A 89 -6.12 -17.16 -14.02
CA LYS A 89 -4.93 -17.44 -14.85
C LYS A 89 -4.15 -16.16 -15.13
N LEU A 90 -4.82 -15.07 -15.50
CA LEU A 90 -4.19 -13.78 -15.77
C LEU A 90 -3.58 -13.17 -14.50
N GLU A 91 -4.24 -13.31 -13.34
CA GLU A 91 -3.70 -12.87 -12.06
C GLU A 91 -2.45 -13.68 -11.68
N LYS A 92 -2.46 -15.00 -11.90
CA LYS A 92 -1.30 -15.87 -11.66
C LYS A 92 -0.14 -15.55 -12.61
N GLU A 93 -0.41 -15.20 -13.86
CA GLU A 93 0.60 -14.74 -14.82
C GLU A 93 1.17 -13.37 -14.43
N ARG A 94 0.33 -12.40 -14.05
CA ARG A 94 0.79 -11.09 -13.52
C ARG A 94 1.64 -11.23 -12.26
N LYS A 95 1.24 -12.11 -11.33
CA LYS A 95 2.02 -12.40 -10.12
C LYS A 95 3.33 -13.14 -10.42
N ARG A 96 3.42 -13.88 -11.53
CA ARG A 96 4.65 -14.55 -11.98
C ARG A 96 5.59 -13.62 -12.75
N SER A 97 5.07 -12.66 -13.50
CA SER A 97 5.89 -11.67 -14.22
C SER A 97 6.54 -10.66 -13.27
N LEU A 98 5.96 -10.46 -12.08
CA LEU A 98 6.55 -9.72 -10.99
C LEU A 98 7.39 -10.70 -10.15
N GLY A 99 8.55 -11.10 -10.66
CA GLY A 99 9.51 -11.86 -9.85
C GLY A 99 9.76 -11.14 -8.53
N LYS A 100 9.85 -11.88 -7.41
CA LYS A 100 10.18 -11.27 -6.11
C LYS A 100 11.50 -10.52 -6.26
N PRO A 101 11.54 -9.20 -6.15
CA PRO A 101 12.81 -8.50 -6.20
C PRO A 101 13.59 -8.97 -4.97
N LEU A 102 14.81 -9.48 -5.20
CA LEU A 102 15.74 -9.83 -4.14
C LEU A 102 16.30 -8.53 -3.57
N LEU A 103 15.46 -7.78 -2.85
CA LEU A 103 15.84 -6.56 -2.17
C LEU A 103 16.47 -6.95 -0.84
N GLY A 104 17.70 -6.47 -0.62
CA GLY A 104 18.45 -6.70 0.59
C GLY A 104 19.78 -7.38 0.35
N GLY A 105 20.74 -7.04 1.20
CA GLY A 105 22.07 -7.64 1.23
C GLY A 105 22.76 -7.27 2.54
N PRO A 106 23.84 -7.97 2.91
CA PRO A 106 24.58 -7.65 4.10
C PRO A 106 25.15 -6.24 3.98
N PHE A 107 24.97 -5.44 5.03
CA PHE A 107 25.57 -4.13 5.11
C PHE A 107 26.27 -3.95 6.44
N SER A 108 27.29 -3.10 6.44
CA SER A 108 28.04 -2.72 7.62
C SER A 108 28.32 -1.24 7.48
N LEU A 109 27.61 -0.43 8.26
CA LEU A 109 27.62 1.02 8.23
C LEU A 109 27.83 1.59 9.63
N ILE A 110 28.11 2.88 9.72
CA ILE A 110 28.31 3.60 10.97
C ILE A 110 27.08 4.47 11.21
N ASP A 111 26.50 4.33 12.39
CA ASP A 111 25.37 5.13 12.88
C ASP A 111 25.79 6.57 13.24
N GLN A 112 24.83 7.49 13.38
CA GLN A 112 25.10 8.87 13.84
C GLN A 112 25.88 8.94 15.15
N ASN A 113 25.75 7.91 15.99
CA ASN A 113 26.44 7.80 17.28
C ASN A 113 27.88 7.24 17.17
N GLY A 114 28.35 6.91 15.96
CA GLY A 114 29.66 6.30 15.73
C GLY A 114 29.70 4.79 16.00
N GLN A 115 28.55 4.15 16.19
CA GLN A 115 28.45 2.71 16.39
C GLN A 115 28.37 1.99 15.05
N LEU A 116 29.10 0.87 14.92
CA LEU A 116 28.95 0.00 13.76
C LEU A 116 27.59 -0.71 13.82
N LYS A 117 26.82 -0.61 12.75
CA LYS A 117 25.51 -1.24 12.57
C LYS A 117 25.53 -2.10 11.32
N THR A 118 25.00 -3.29 11.47
CA THR A 118 24.90 -4.30 10.42
C THR A 118 23.44 -4.61 10.13
N ASP A 119 23.18 -5.29 9.01
CA ASP A 119 21.85 -5.81 8.70
C ASP A 119 21.28 -6.61 9.88
N LYS A 120 22.14 -7.42 10.52
CA LYS A 120 21.85 -8.30 11.68
C LYS A 120 21.20 -7.59 12.85
N ASP A 121 21.59 -6.34 13.10
CA ASP A 121 21.08 -5.56 14.23
C ASP A 121 19.60 -5.18 14.06
N TYR A 122 19.08 -5.26 12.83
CA TYR A 122 17.70 -4.91 12.50
C TYR A 122 16.81 -6.12 12.22
N HIS A 123 17.33 -7.36 12.34
CA HIS A 123 16.52 -8.57 12.17
C HIS A 123 15.37 -8.63 13.17
N GLY A 124 14.19 -9.06 12.71
CA GLY A 124 13.00 -9.14 13.55
C GLY A 124 12.32 -7.79 13.81
N GLN A 125 12.93 -6.68 13.40
CA GLN A 125 12.31 -5.34 13.42
C GLN A 125 11.66 -5.03 12.07
N TRP A 126 10.66 -4.16 12.09
CA TRP A 126 10.18 -3.55 10.84
C TRP A 126 11.03 -2.34 10.56
N VAL A 127 11.61 -2.29 9.36
CA VAL A 127 12.51 -1.22 8.97
C VAL A 127 11.90 -0.49 7.79
N LEU A 128 11.85 0.83 7.90
CA LEU A 128 11.54 1.70 6.78
C LEU A 128 12.81 2.40 6.33
N LEU A 129 13.36 1.93 5.22
CA LEU A 129 14.63 2.39 4.70
C LEU A 129 14.42 3.52 3.70
N TYR A 130 15.19 4.59 3.84
CA TYR A 130 15.25 5.71 2.91
C TYR A 130 16.71 6.02 2.53
N PHE A 131 16.98 6.01 1.23
CA PHE A 131 18.27 6.43 0.66
C PHE A 131 18.19 7.89 0.21
N GLY A 132 19.06 8.74 0.74
CA GLY A 132 19.08 10.17 0.43
C GLY A 132 20.42 10.81 0.70
N PHE A 133 20.49 12.13 0.76
CA PHE A 133 21.69 12.88 1.14
C PHE A 133 21.25 14.18 1.84
N THR A 134 22.08 14.71 2.74
CA THR A 134 21.66 15.81 3.63
C THR A 134 21.49 17.15 2.92
N HIS A 135 22.18 17.32 1.79
CA HIS A 135 22.19 18.57 1.00
C HIS A 135 21.18 18.59 -0.15
N CYS A 136 20.11 17.79 -0.09
CA CYS A 136 19.12 17.76 -1.17
C CYS A 136 18.26 19.03 -1.15
N PRO A 137 18.11 19.73 -2.30
CA PRO A 137 17.49 21.04 -2.31
C PRO A 137 16.01 21.05 -1.93
N ASP A 138 15.23 19.99 -2.17
CA ASP A 138 13.77 20.04 -1.89
C ASP A 138 13.11 18.69 -1.53
N ILE A 139 13.47 17.58 -2.20
CA ILE A 139 12.67 16.34 -2.12
C ILE A 139 12.98 15.51 -0.86
N CYS A 140 14.24 15.44 -0.41
CA CYS A 140 14.59 14.63 0.76
C CYS A 140 13.91 15.06 2.07
N PRO A 141 13.87 16.34 2.44
CA PRO A 141 13.19 16.73 3.69
C PRO A 141 11.70 16.39 3.67
N GLU A 142 11.02 16.64 2.54
CA GLU A 142 9.59 16.34 2.39
C GLU A 142 9.29 14.84 2.60
N GLU A 143 10.13 13.96 2.05
CA GLU A 143 9.92 12.51 2.16
C GLU A 143 10.23 11.97 3.56
N ILE A 144 11.22 12.54 4.27
CA ILE A 144 11.53 12.15 5.64
C ILE A 144 10.41 12.58 6.59
N GLU A 145 9.84 13.79 6.41
CA GLU A 145 8.70 14.24 7.19
C GLU A 145 7.49 13.30 7.01
N LYS A 146 7.14 12.96 5.76
CA LYS A 146 6.07 12.00 5.46
C LYS A 146 6.35 10.63 6.10
N MET A 147 7.58 10.16 6.00
CA MET A 147 8.00 8.90 6.61
C MET A 147 7.79 8.92 8.12
N MET A 148 8.12 10.02 8.78
CA MET A 148 7.93 10.15 10.22
C MET A 148 6.45 10.21 10.62
N LEU A 149 5.60 10.88 9.84
CA LEU A 149 4.15 10.86 10.06
C LEU A 149 3.59 9.43 10.02
N VAL A 150 4.04 8.62 9.05
CA VAL A 150 3.63 7.21 8.95
C VAL A 150 4.10 6.39 10.15
N VAL A 151 5.35 6.58 10.59
CA VAL A 151 5.88 5.90 11.80
C VAL A 151 5.05 6.27 13.02
N ASP A 152 4.73 7.55 13.20
CA ASP A 152 3.93 8.00 14.35
C ASP A 152 2.46 7.57 14.29
N GLU A 153 1.90 7.38 13.09
CA GLU A 153 0.57 6.77 12.92
C GLU A 153 0.57 5.29 13.29
N ILE A 154 1.61 4.54 12.88
CA ILE A 154 1.74 3.12 13.21
C ILE A 154 1.96 2.93 14.72
N ASP A 155 2.79 3.76 15.34
CA ASP A 155 3.08 3.68 16.78
C ASP A 155 1.84 3.97 17.65
N LYS A 156 0.83 4.69 17.12
CA LYS A 156 -0.46 4.90 17.81
C LYS A 156 -1.35 3.66 17.80
N ILE A 157 -1.07 2.68 16.93
CA ILE A 157 -1.88 1.46 16.80
C ILE A 157 -1.23 0.36 17.65
N PRO A 158 -1.78 0.02 18.82
CA PRO A 158 -1.13 -0.89 19.78
C PRO A 158 -1.05 -2.35 19.31
N THR A 159 -1.79 -2.71 18.25
CA THR A 159 -1.73 -4.05 17.64
C THR A 159 -0.60 -4.19 16.64
N LEU A 160 -0.01 -3.08 16.19
CA LEU A 160 1.08 -3.10 15.22
C LEU A 160 2.44 -3.08 15.92
N PRO A 161 3.43 -3.78 15.36
CA PRO A 161 4.80 -3.72 15.85
C PRO A 161 5.46 -2.38 15.47
N ASN A 162 6.39 -1.93 16.31
CA ASN A 162 7.13 -0.68 16.09
C ASN A 162 7.89 -0.68 14.76
N LEU A 163 7.86 0.47 14.10
CA LEU A 163 8.56 0.71 12.85
C LEU A 163 9.85 1.50 13.12
N THR A 164 10.98 1.01 12.62
CA THR A 164 12.30 1.64 12.76
C THR A 164 12.65 2.38 11.47
N PRO A 165 12.58 3.72 11.45
CA PRO A 165 12.98 4.49 10.27
C PRO A 165 14.51 4.59 10.20
N LEU A 166 15.07 4.24 9.03
CA LEU A 166 16.49 4.29 8.73
C LEU A 166 16.75 5.22 7.53
N PHE A 167 17.64 6.18 7.73
CA PHE A 167 18.18 7.05 6.69
C PHE A 167 19.59 6.57 6.33
N ILE A 168 19.86 6.27 5.06
CA ILE A 168 21.21 5.95 4.57
C ILE A 168 21.64 7.06 3.61
N THR A 169 22.79 7.70 3.89
CA THR A 169 23.36 8.65 2.92
C THR A 169 23.91 7.93 1.70
N ILE A 170 23.67 8.48 0.51
CA ILE A 170 24.28 8.03 -0.75
C ILE A 170 25.54 8.83 -1.12
N ASP A 171 25.84 9.90 -0.38
CA ASP A 171 26.95 10.82 -0.66
C ASP A 171 27.89 10.95 0.56
N PRO A 172 28.68 9.91 0.88
CA PRO A 172 29.59 9.92 2.03
C PRO A 172 30.77 10.89 1.89
N GLU A 173 31.02 11.45 0.68
CA GLU A 173 32.08 12.46 0.50
C GLU A 173 31.67 13.84 1.07
N ARG A 174 30.37 14.12 1.13
CA ARG A 174 29.82 15.38 1.66
C ARG A 174 29.10 15.21 2.98
N ASP A 175 28.49 14.04 3.20
CA ASP A 175 27.70 13.73 4.38
C ASP A 175 28.54 12.97 5.42
N ASP A 176 29.37 13.73 6.14
CA ASP A 176 30.07 13.23 7.32
C ASP A 176 29.08 12.75 8.40
N LYS A 177 29.56 11.89 9.31
CA LYS A 177 28.76 11.39 10.45
C LYS A 177 28.10 12.52 11.24
N GLU A 178 28.82 13.60 11.50
CA GLU A 178 28.32 14.76 12.23
C GLU A 178 27.25 15.53 11.45
N ALA A 179 27.34 15.57 10.11
CA ALA A 179 26.32 16.19 9.26
C ALA A 179 25.04 15.36 9.27
N VAL A 180 25.16 14.04 9.07
CA VAL A 180 24.03 13.10 9.16
C VAL A 180 23.38 13.16 10.54
N ALA A 181 24.16 13.19 11.61
CA ALA A 181 23.66 13.29 12.98
C ALA A 181 22.84 14.56 13.24
N ARG A 182 23.29 15.71 12.72
CA ARG A 182 22.53 16.96 12.82
C ARG A 182 21.23 16.88 12.02
N TYR A 183 21.32 16.39 10.79
CA TYR A 183 20.19 16.26 9.89
C TYR A 183 19.08 15.39 10.47
N VAL A 184 19.38 14.16 10.92
CA VAL A 184 18.35 13.26 11.46
C VAL A 184 17.70 13.79 12.74
N LYS A 185 18.47 14.51 13.57
CA LYS A 185 18.00 15.09 14.82
C LYS A 185 16.99 16.21 14.61
N GLU A 186 17.02 16.91 13.47
CA GLU A 186 16.06 17.96 13.13
C GLU A 186 14.67 17.39 12.82
N PHE A 187 14.58 16.17 12.26
CA PHE A 187 13.30 15.54 11.91
C PHE A 187 12.68 14.77 13.08
N SER A 188 13.39 13.79 13.64
CA SER A 188 12.85 12.97 14.72
C SER A 188 13.95 12.24 15.50
N PRO A 189 13.84 12.14 16.83
CA PRO A 189 14.77 11.34 17.63
C PRO A 189 14.67 9.82 17.35
N LYS A 190 13.61 9.36 16.66
CA LYS A 190 13.45 7.95 16.27
C LYS A 190 14.19 7.59 14.98
N LEU A 191 14.62 8.60 14.21
CA LEU A 191 15.29 8.41 12.93
C LEU A 191 16.77 8.09 13.14
N ASN A 192 17.21 6.92 12.66
CA ASN A 192 18.62 6.56 12.68
C ASN A 192 19.24 6.85 11.30
N GLY A 193 20.33 7.62 11.31
CA GLY A 193 21.13 7.95 10.14
C GLY A 193 22.40 7.10 10.08
N LEU A 194 22.58 6.40 8.96
CA LEU A 194 23.75 5.58 8.69
C LEU A 194 24.61 6.24 7.60
N THR A 195 25.92 6.23 7.83
CA THR A 195 26.96 6.65 6.88
C THR A 195 28.09 5.62 6.85
N GLY A 196 29.08 5.77 5.96
CA GLY A 196 30.17 4.82 5.82
C GLY A 196 31.17 5.25 4.75
N SER A 197 32.05 4.35 4.34
CA SER A 197 32.92 4.58 3.19
C SER A 197 32.13 4.55 1.87
N SER A 198 32.66 5.20 0.83
CA SER A 198 32.07 5.18 -0.52
C SER A 198 31.82 3.76 -1.03
N GLU A 199 32.75 2.84 -0.79
CA GLU A 199 32.61 1.41 -1.15
C GLU A 199 31.48 0.72 -0.38
N GLN A 200 31.34 1.00 0.93
CA GLN A 200 30.25 0.44 1.74
C GLN A 200 28.89 0.92 1.21
N ILE A 201 28.74 2.23 0.99
CA ILE A 201 27.49 2.83 0.48
C ILE A 201 27.15 2.30 -0.91
N GLU A 202 28.11 2.19 -1.81
CA GLU A 202 27.88 1.64 -3.16
C GLU A 202 27.39 0.19 -3.10
N ASN A 203 27.98 -0.64 -2.22
CA ASN A 203 27.56 -2.02 -2.03
C ASN A 203 26.12 -2.12 -1.49
N VAL A 204 25.74 -1.27 -0.52
CA VAL A 204 24.36 -1.21 -0.03
C VAL A 204 23.40 -0.74 -1.12
N ALA A 205 23.73 0.35 -1.82
CA ALA A 205 22.89 0.88 -2.89
C ALA A 205 22.66 -0.15 -4.00
N LYS A 206 23.65 -0.99 -4.32
CA LYS A 206 23.52 -2.11 -5.26
C LYS A 206 22.63 -3.23 -4.73
N ALA A 207 22.70 -3.54 -3.44
CA ALA A 207 21.91 -4.61 -2.82
C ALA A 207 20.40 -4.28 -2.69
N TYR A 208 20.04 -3.00 -2.74
CA TYR A 208 18.67 -2.52 -2.57
C TYR A 208 18.08 -1.89 -3.85
N ARG A 209 18.66 -2.17 -5.03
CA ARG A 209 18.17 -1.71 -6.36
C ARG A 209 17.41 -2.80 -7.10
#